data_AF-G1SZK1-F1
#
_entry.id   AF-G1SZK1-F1
#
_cell.length_a   1.000
_cell.length_b   1.000
_cell.length_c   1.000
_cell.angle_alpha   90.00
_cell.angle_beta   90.00
_cell.angle_gamma   90.00
#
_symmetry.space_group_name_H-M   'P 1'
#
loop_
_entity.id
_entity.type
_entity.pdbx_description
1 polymer ?
#
loop_
_entity_poly.entity_id
_entity_poly.type
_entity_poly.pdbx_seq_one_letter_code
_entity_poly.pdbx_strand_id
1 'polypeptide(L)'
;MKPLSLLVAVALGLVTRVSAGPAVIECWFVEDARGGGLNKRPAALLLRQGPGGPPPRPDLDPELYLSVHDPAGALQGAFRRYPRDAPAPHCEMTRFVPLPASAKWASRLTPEQDCPRALDGAWLMVSVSSPVLSLSSLLRPQPEPQPEPALITMATAVLTVLTHTPAPRVRLGRDAMLDLSFAYMPPTPAAATSLAPGPPPFGLEWRRQHLGKGHLLLAATPGLNGQMPAAQEGAVAFAAWDDDEPSGPWTGNGTFWLPAVRPFQEGTYLATVHLPYLQGQVTLELAVHKPPTVSLKPAPVVWAAPGEAPPELLCLVSHFYPSEDLEVEWELRGGAEGGSRKVGGQSWLSALRHHSDGSVSLSAHLRPPPVSAEQHGARYACRVLHPSLPASGRSAEVTLEVAGLSGPSLEDSVGLFLSAFFLLGLIKALGWVAACRSTRPGSEEKKTQ
;
A
#
# COMPACT_ATOMS: atom_id res chain seq x y z
N MET A 1 -47.74 25.61 -28.25
CA MET A 1 -46.41 26.03 -28.77
C MET A 1 -45.48 26.18 -27.57
N LYS A 2 -44.30 25.54 -27.64
CA LYS A 2 -43.42 25.18 -26.52
C LYS A 2 -42.82 26.39 -25.79
N PRO A 3 -42.69 26.38 -24.45
CA PRO A 3 -41.78 27.30 -23.76
C PRO A 3 -40.35 26.76 -23.85
N LEU A 4 -39.42 27.60 -24.34
CA LEU A 4 -38.00 27.31 -24.34
C LEU A 4 -37.47 27.39 -22.89
N SER A 5 -37.05 26.25 -22.33
CA SER A 5 -36.23 26.22 -21.12
C SER A 5 -34.81 26.67 -21.46
N LEU A 6 -34.41 27.82 -20.93
CA LEU A 6 -33.03 28.31 -20.95
C LEU A 6 -32.25 27.58 -19.85
N LEU A 7 -31.43 26.58 -20.23
CA LEU A 7 -30.45 25.95 -19.36
C LEU A 7 -29.20 26.83 -19.29
N VAL A 8 -29.05 27.57 -18.20
CA VAL A 8 -27.79 28.25 -17.86
C VAL A 8 -26.86 27.22 -17.26
N ALA A 9 -25.89 26.75 -18.05
CA ALA A 9 -24.79 25.92 -17.57
C ALA A 9 -23.77 26.81 -16.86
N VAL A 10 -23.80 26.82 -15.53
CA VAL A 10 -22.72 27.40 -14.71
C VAL A 10 -21.55 26.43 -14.72
N ALA A 11 -20.56 26.69 -15.57
CA ALA A 11 -19.27 26.01 -15.52
C ALA A 11 -18.51 26.50 -14.28
N LEU A 12 -18.64 25.77 -13.17
CA LEU A 12 -17.72 25.85 -12.03
C LEU A 12 -16.35 25.35 -12.51
N GLY A 13 -15.51 26.28 -12.96
CA GLY A 13 -14.09 26.04 -13.15
C GLY A 13 -13.46 25.61 -11.83
N LEU A 14 -13.34 24.30 -11.61
CA LEU A 14 -12.37 23.73 -10.71
C LEU A 14 -10.99 24.11 -11.25
N VAL A 15 -10.53 25.30 -10.89
CA VAL A 15 -9.10 25.60 -10.86
C VAL A 15 -8.53 24.62 -9.85
N THR A 16 -8.04 23.48 -10.34
CA THR A 16 -7.10 22.66 -9.58
C THR A 16 -6.02 23.63 -9.14
N ARG A 17 -5.96 23.95 -7.84
CA ARG A 17 -4.81 24.65 -7.29
C ARG A 17 -3.63 23.77 -7.62
N VAL A 18 -2.89 24.13 -8.66
CA VAL A 18 -1.61 23.51 -9.00
C VAL A 18 -0.78 23.71 -7.74
N SER A 19 -0.57 22.61 -7.01
CA SER A 19 0.37 22.61 -5.90
C SER A 19 1.67 23.13 -6.47
N ALA A 20 2.19 24.19 -5.90
CA ALA A 20 3.55 24.61 -6.17
C ALA A 20 4.33 23.93 -5.05
N GLY A 21 4.93 22.77 -5.32
CA GLY A 21 5.80 22.07 -4.36
C GLY A 21 7.07 22.87 -4.03
N PRO A 22 8.21 22.26 -3.66
CA PRO A 22 9.43 23.00 -3.34
C PRO A 22 9.96 23.77 -4.56
N ALA A 23 10.45 24.99 -4.33
CA ALA A 23 11.12 25.81 -5.37
C ALA A 23 12.64 25.57 -5.38
N VAL A 24 13.20 25.25 -4.21
CA VAL A 24 14.60 24.90 -3.98
C VAL A 24 14.63 23.56 -3.23
N ILE A 25 15.61 22.71 -3.56
CA ILE A 25 15.92 21.48 -2.83
C ILE A 25 17.31 21.62 -2.23
N GLU A 26 17.41 21.49 -0.91
CA GLU A 26 18.69 21.41 -0.21
C GLU A 26 19.28 20.01 -0.40
N CYS A 27 20.53 19.94 -0.82
CA CYS A 27 21.23 18.70 -1.16
C CYS A 27 22.58 18.62 -0.44
N TRP A 28 23.08 17.41 -0.28
CA TRP A 28 24.46 17.17 0.16
C TRP A 28 25.30 16.72 -1.01
N PHE A 29 26.35 17.46 -1.34
CA PHE A 29 27.37 17.02 -2.27
C PHE A 29 28.35 16.10 -1.55
N VAL A 30 28.48 14.86 -2.04
CA VAL A 30 29.24 13.79 -1.38
C VAL A 30 30.40 13.34 -2.27
N GLU A 31 31.59 13.27 -1.67
CA GLU A 31 32.80 12.79 -2.32
C GLU A 31 33.61 11.87 -1.42
N ASP A 32 34.31 10.92 -2.03
CA ASP A 32 35.27 10.09 -1.32
C ASP A 32 36.46 10.95 -0.86
N ALA A 33 36.68 11.01 0.45
CA ALA A 33 37.88 11.61 1.01
C ALA A 33 39.06 10.64 0.87
N ARG A 34 40.23 11.18 0.55
CA ARG A 34 41.49 10.42 0.56
C ARG A 34 41.71 9.88 1.98
N GLY A 35 41.52 8.58 2.18
CA GLY A 35 41.59 7.92 3.48
C GLY A 35 40.37 7.09 3.89
N GLY A 36 39.36 6.94 3.02
CA GLY A 36 38.20 6.06 3.27
C GLY A 36 37.06 6.72 4.08
N GLY A 37 37.08 8.05 4.22
CA GLY A 37 35.98 8.83 4.77
C GLY A 37 35.10 9.43 3.67
N LEU A 38 33.88 9.86 4.01
CA LEU A 38 32.99 10.60 3.11
C LEU A 38 33.02 12.08 3.47
N ASN A 39 33.35 12.95 2.52
CA ASN A 39 33.24 14.40 2.70
C ASN A 39 31.86 14.87 2.21
N LYS A 40 31.21 15.73 3.00
CA LYS A 40 29.88 16.28 2.67
C LYS A 40 29.93 17.80 2.63
N ARG A 41 29.47 18.39 1.54
CA ARG A 41 29.37 19.84 1.34
C ARG A 41 27.91 20.24 1.09
N PRO A 42 27.44 21.38 1.60
CA PRO A 42 26.09 21.84 1.33
C PRO A 42 25.97 22.24 -0.15
N ALA A 43 24.83 21.91 -0.75
CA ALA A 43 24.50 22.19 -2.13
C ALA A 43 23.00 22.48 -2.26
N ALA A 44 22.57 23.10 -3.35
CA ALA A 44 21.14 23.31 -3.58
C ALA A 44 20.77 23.27 -5.06
N LEU A 45 19.58 22.77 -5.35
CA LEU A 45 18.97 22.76 -6.67
C LEU A 45 17.83 23.78 -6.71
N LEU A 46 17.96 24.79 -7.56
CA LEU A 46 16.91 25.74 -7.87
C LEU A 46 16.08 25.20 -9.04
N LEU A 47 14.85 24.79 -8.75
CA LEU A 47 13.94 24.20 -9.74
C LEU A 47 13.06 25.23 -10.43
N ARG A 48 12.73 26.31 -9.72
CA ARG A 48 11.84 27.38 -10.20
C ARG A 48 12.32 28.72 -9.69
N GLN A 49 12.41 29.69 -10.60
CA GLN A 49 12.76 31.06 -10.28
C GLN A 49 11.49 31.86 -9.96
N GLY A 50 11.55 32.65 -8.89
CA GLY A 50 10.52 33.63 -8.57
C GLY A 50 10.68 34.91 -9.41
N PRO A 51 9.70 35.82 -9.38
CA PRO A 51 9.75 37.07 -10.13
C PRO A 51 10.92 38.01 -9.76
N GLY A 52 11.60 37.76 -8.64
CA GLY A 52 12.78 38.52 -8.16
C GLY A 52 14.14 37.94 -8.54
N GLY A 53 14.19 36.96 -9.45
CA GLY A 53 15.44 36.25 -9.81
C GLY A 53 15.81 35.12 -8.84
N PRO A 54 16.96 34.44 -9.05
CA PRO A 54 17.45 33.40 -8.15
C PRO A 54 17.78 33.97 -6.76
N PRO A 55 17.33 33.33 -5.67
CA PRO A 55 17.63 33.81 -4.32
C PRO A 55 19.14 33.71 -4.02
N PRO A 56 19.77 34.75 -3.45
CA PRO A 56 21.20 34.70 -3.13
C PRO A 56 21.49 33.71 -2.00
N ARG A 57 22.50 32.86 -2.18
CA ARG A 57 22.95 31.85 -1.22
C ARG A 57 24.47 31.96 -0.98
N PRO A 58 24.92 32.95 -0.17
CA PRO A 58 26.34 33.14 0.14
C PRO A 58 26.92 32.01 1.03
N ASP A 59 26.04 31.21 1.62
CA ASP A 59 26.36 30.01 2.40
C ASP A 59 26.82 28.82 1.54
N LEU A 60 26.53 28.85 0.22
CA LEU A 60 26.81 27.78 -0.71
C LEU A 60 28.00 28.12 -1.61
N ASP A 61 28.71 27.08 -2.05
CA ASP A 61 29.62 27.19 -3.19
C ASP A 61 28.77 27.47 -4.46
N PRO A 62 29.04 28.52 -5.24
CA PRO A 62 28.35 28.80 -6.50
C PRO A 62 28.36 27.64 -7.50
N GLU A 63 29.38 26.79 -7.47
CA GLU A 63 29.45 25.57 -8.30
C GLU A 63 28.49 24.47 -7.84
N LEU A 64 28.04 24.53 -6.58
CA LEU A 64 27.11 23.57 -5.95
C LEU A 64 25.71 24.16 -5.76
N TYR A 65 25.51 25.42 -6.18
CA TYR A 65 24.19 26.02 -6.31
C TYR A 65 23.76 25.97 -7.79
N LEU A 66 22.87 25.03 -8.12
CA LEU A 66 22.53 24.71 -9.50
C LEU A 66 21.14 25.23 -9.88
N SER A 67 21.07 26.05 -10.93
CA SER A 67 19.82 26.40 -11.60
C SER A 67 19.47 25.33 -12.62
N VAL A 68 18.40 24.57 -12.34
CA VAL A 68 18.04 23.38 -13.10
C VAL A 68 17.23 23.73 -14.34
N HIS A 69 17.84 23.52 -15.50
CA HIS A 69 17.17 23.50 -16.79
C HIS A 69 16.77 22.06 -17.12
N ASP A 70 15.46 21.80 -17.21
CA ASP A 70 14.91 20.46 -17.45
C ASP A 70 14.07 20.45 -18.73
N PRO A 71 14.69 20.20 -19.91
CA PRO A 71 14.00 20.22 -21.20
C PRO A 71 12.88 19.19 -21.30
N ALA A 72 13.07 18.00 -20.73
CA ALA A 72 12.09 16.92 -20.77
C ALA A 72 10.97 17.09 -19.72
N GLY A 73 11.17 17.97 -18.74
CA GLY A 73 10.16 18.37 -17.76
C GLY A 73 9.86 17.33 -16.66
N ALA A 74 10.51 16.17 -16.67
CA ALA A 74 10.26 15.10 -15.70
C ALA A 74 10.68 15.47 -14.27
N LEU A 75 11.85 16.09 -14.12
CA LEU A 75 12.39 16.50 -12.82
C LEU A 75 11.57 17.65 -12.22
N GLN A 76 11.33 18.72 -12.99
CA GLN A 76 10.51 19.83 -12.54
C GLN A 76 9.05 19.41 -12.36
N GLY A 77 8.53 18.55 -13.22
CA GLY A 77 7.16 18.02 -13.15
C GLY A 77 6.91 17.24 -11.86
N ALA A 78 7.87 16.41 -11.45
CA ALA A 78 7.83 15.66 -10.19
C ALA A 78 7.66 16.59 -8.98
N PHE A 79 8.48 17.63 -8.88
CA PHE A 79 8.43 18.57 -7.75
C PHE A 79 7.30 19.59 -7.83
N ARG A 80 6.75 19.87 -9.01
CA ARG A 80 5.47 20.59 -9.12
C ARG A 80 4.35 19.79 -8.47
N ARG A 81 4.29 18.47 -8.66
CA ARG A 81 3.24 17.61 -8.07
C ARG A 81 3.50 17.25 -6.59
N TYR A 82 4.63 17.65 -6.02
CA TYR A 82 4.96 17.35 -4.63
C TYR A 82 3.95 18.00 -3.65
N PRO A 83 3.42 17.25 -2.67
CA PRO A 83 2.49 17.79 -1.67
C PRO A 83 3.12 18.90 -0.83
N ARG A 84 2.37 19.96 -0.53
CA ARG A 84 2.87 21.10 0.28
C ARG A 84 3.16 20.73 1.73
N ASP A 85 2.38 19.81 2.29
CA ASP A 85 2.50 19.39 3.69
C ASP A 85 3.49 18.22 3.86
N ALA A 86 4.09 17.74 2.76
CA ALA A 86 5.08 16.67 2.82
C ALA A 86 6.43 17.21 3.34
N PRO A 87 7.20 16.41 4.10
CA PRO A 87 8.55 16.77 4.52
C PRO A 87 9.46 17.09 3.32
N ALA A 88 10.49 17.90 3.54
CA ALA A 88 11.53 18.14 2.54
C ALA A 88 12.17 16.80 2.14
N PRO A 89 12.35 16.53 0.84
CA PRO A 89 12.95 15.28 0.38
C PRO A 89 14.45 15.25 0.71
N HIS A 90 14.99 14.06 0.93
CA HIS A 90 16.43 13.86 1.06
C HIS A 90 17.08 13.95 -0.31
N CYS A 91 18.11 14.79 -0.46
CA CYS A 91 18.83 14.95 -1.71
C CYS A 91 20.34 14.75 -1.51
N GLU A 92 20.93 13.93 -2.38
CA GLU A 92 22.35 13.68 -2.46
C GLU A 92 22.85 13.97 -3.88
N MET A 93 24.01 14.59 -3.99
CA MET A 93 24.65 14.92 -5.25
C MET A 93 26.07 14.35 -5.28
N THR A 94 26.44 13.69 -6.35
CA THR A 94 27.76 13.07 -6.51
C THR A 94 28.32 13.34 -7.90
N ARG A 95 29.63 13.21 -8.07
CA ARG A 95 30.25 13.26 -9.41
C ARG A 95 29.91 11.99 -10.18
N PHE A 96 29.44 12.16 -11.42
CA PHE A 96 29.16 11.05 -12.32
C PHE A 96 30.23 10.98 -13.41
N VAL A 97 30.61 9.76 -13.80
CA VAL A 97 31.53 9.53 -14.91
C VAL A 97 30.80 8.66 -15.94
N PRO A 98 30.53 9.16 -17.16
CA PRO A 98 29.90 8.37 -18.21
C PRO A 98 30.75 7.15 -18.55
N LEU A 99 30.19 5.96 -18.36
CA LEU A 99 30.86 4.68 -18.56
C LEU A 99 29.87 3.67 -19.16
N PRO A 100 30.32 2.75 -20.03
CA PRO A 100 29.47 1.66 -20.51
C PRO A 100 28.91 0.82 -19.37
N ALA A 101 27.69 0.31 -19.56
CA ALA A 101 27.07 -0.61 -18.61
C ALA A 101 27.97 -1.85 -18.41
N SER A 102 28.24 -2.20 -17.15
CA SER A 102 29.09 -3.35 -16.80
C SER A 102 28.44 -4.70 -17.14
N ALA A 103 27.12 -4.73 -17.26
CA ALA A 103 26.37 -5.94 -17.55
C ALA A 103 26.49 -6.34 -19.03
N LYS A 104 26.91 -7.58 -19.29
CA LYS A 104 27.15 -8.09 -20.66
C LYS A 104 25.93 -8.00 -21.58
N TRP A 105 24.70 -8.15 -21.05
CA TRP A 105 23.46 -8.06 -21.84
C TRP A 105 23.22 -6.65 -22.39
N ALA A 106 23.72 -5.62 -21.70
CA ALA A 106 23.59 -4.21 -22.07
C ALA A 106 24.71 -3.72 -23.01
N SER A 107 25.72 -4.56 -23.31
CA SER A 107 26.88 -4.19 -24.14
C SER A 107 26.52 -3.67 -25.53
N ARG A 108 25.40 -4.11 -26.11
CA ARG A 108 24.92 -3.64 -27.42
C ARG A 108 24.39 -2.20 -27.43
N LEU A 109 24.17 -1.59 -26.26
CA LEU A 109 23.85 -0.16 -26.16
C LEU A 109 25.06 0.72 -26.50
N THR A 110 26.27 0.16 -26.40
CA THR A 110 27.54 0.84 -26.72
C THR A 110 28.38 -0.05 -27.63
N PRO A 111 28.01 -0.18 -28.93
CA PRO A 111 28.74 -1.03 -29.87
C PRO A 111 30.10 -0.42 -30.27
N GLU A 112 30.21 0.92 -30.19
CA GLU A 112 31.44 1.65 -30.49
C GLU A 112 32.47 1.47 -29.38
N GLN A 113 33.74 1.40 -29.77
CA GLN A 113 34.86 1.20 -28.83
C GLN A 113 35.41 2.52 -28.26
N ASP A 114 34.93 3.67 -28.77
CA ASP A 114 35.37 5.00 -28.37
C ASP A 114 34.30 5.73 -27.55
N CYS A 115 34.70 6.65 -26.68
CA CYS A 115 33.77 7.46 -25.90
C CYS A 115 33.20 8.61 -26.76
N PRO A 116 31.86 8.81 -26.80
CA PRO A 116 31.25 9.88 -27.58
C PRO A 116 31.66 11.27 -27.06
N ARG A 117 32.23 12.12 -27.92
CA ARG A 117 32.60 13.51 -27.59
C ARG A 117 31.41 14.38 -27.14
N ALA A 118 30.18 13.98 -27.51
CA ALA A 118 28.96 14.66 -27.04
C ALA A 118 28.80 14.61 -25.50
N LEU A 119 29.47 13.65 -24.85
CA LEU A 119 29.46 13.46 -23.41
C LEU A 119 30.60 14.17 -22.67
N ASP A 120 31.43 14.95 -23.38
CA ASP A 120 32.53 15.70 -22.76
C ASP A 120 32.01 16.72 -21.73
N GLY A 121 32.78 16.89 -20.66
CA GLY A 121 32.50 17.83 -19.57
C GLY A 121 32.22 17.16 -18.23
N ALA A 122 31.93 17.96 -17.22
CA ALA A 122 31.57 17.48 -15.89
C ALA A 122 30.12 16.98 -15.86
N TRP A 123 29.89 15.95 -15.05
CA TRP A 123 28.55 15.39 -14.81
C TRP A 123 28.30 15.22 -13.32
N LEU A 124 27.06 15.47 -12.92
CA LEU A 124 26.60 15.29 -11.56
C LEU A 124 25.41 14.33 -11.56
N MET A 125 25.41 13.38 -10.65
CA MET A 125 24.25 12.54 -10.36
C MET A 125 23.56 13.12 -9.13
N VAL A 126 22.28 13.42 -9.26
CA VAL A 126 21.40 13.81 -8.17
C VAL A 126 20.49 12.64 -7.84
N SER A 127 20.47 12.22 -6.57
CA SER A 127 19.55 11.23 -6.04
C SER A 127 18.64 11.90 -5.02
N VAL A 128 17.33 11.81 -5.23
CA VAL A 128 16.31 12.37 -4.33
C VAL A 128 15.40 11.25 -3.84
N SER A 129 15.24 11.14 -2.51
CA SER A 129 14.36 10.14 -1.90
C SER A 129 13.42 10.79 -0.88
N SER A 130 12.17 10.33 -0.89
CA SER A 130 11.12 10.75 0.03
C SER A 130 10.04 9.66 0.11
N PRO A 131 9.10 9.76 1.06
CA PRO A 131 7.90 8.89 1.06
C PRO A 131 6.98 9.11 -0.14
N VAL A 132 7.12 10.22 -0.86
CA VAL A 132 6.25 10.62 -1.99
C VAL A 132 6.80 10.14 -3.32
N LEU A 133 8.11 10.28 -3.54
CA LEU A 133 8.80 9.90 -4.77
C LEU A 133 10.26 9.54 -4.50
N SER A 134 10.84 8.78 -5.43
CA SER A 134 12.27 8.47 -5.50
C SER A 134 12.74 8.75 -6.94
N LEU A 135 13.83 9.51 -7.08
CA LEU A 135 14.28 10.05 -8.35
C LEU A 135 15.81 10.03 -8.42
N SER A 136 16.33 9.75 -9.61
CA SER A 136 17.73 9.93 -9.96
C SER A 136 17.82 10.75 -11.25
N SER A 137 18.64 11.80 -11.26
CA SER A 137 18.84 12.65 -12.44
C SER A 137 20.32 12.90 -12.70
N LEU A 138 20.71 12.78 -13.96
CA LEU A 138 22.04 13.16 -14.44
C LEU A 138 22.00 14.58 -14.96
N LEU A 139 22.74 15.46 -14.29
CA LEU A 139 22.85 16.87 -14.60
C LEU A 139 24.21 17.16 -15.24
N ARG A 140 24.20 18.03 -16.25
CA ARG A 140 25.41 18.57 -16.86
C ARG A 140 25.54 20.05 -16.49
N PRO A 141 26.40 20.41 -15.51
CA PRO A 141 26.68 21.81 -15.18
C PRO A 141 27.42 22.51 -16.32
N GLN A 142 27.18 23.81 -16.48
CA GLN A 142 27.97 24.65 -17.38
C GLN A 142 29.33 25.01 -16.73
N PRO A 143 30.39 25.22 -17.53
CA PRO A 143 31.76 25.40 -17.01
C PRO A 143 31.97 26.66 -16.17
N GLU A 144 31.18 27.72 -16.37
CA GLU A 144 31.28 28.98 -15.63
C GLU A 144 29.93 29.34 -15.00
N PRO A 145 29.90 29.68 -13.69
CA PRO A 145 28.72 30.26 -13.05
C PRO A 145 28.31 31.55 -13.76
N GLN A 146 27.03 31.74 -14.06
CA GLN A 146 26.60 32.96 -14.73
C GLN A 146 26.68 34.15 -13.77
N PRO A 147 27.39 35.24 -14.13
CA PRO A 147 27.40 36.45 -13.33
C PRO A 147 26.12 37.24 -13.60
N GLU A 148 25.31 37.40 -12.55
CA GLU A 148 24.08 38.21 -12.43
C GLU A 148 22.73 37.54 -12.78
N PRO A 149 21.69 37.70 -11.91
CA PRO A 149 21.65 38.50 -10.68
C PRO A 149 22.17 37.78 -9.41
N ALA A 150 22.54 36.49 -9.48
CA ALA A 150 23.18 35.76 -8.38
C ALA A 150 24.23 34.78 -8.93
N LEU A 151 25.30 34.52 -8.17
CA LEU A 151 26.34 33.52 -8.50
C LEU A 151 25.73 32.11 -8.41
N ILE A 152 25.24 31.63 -9.55
CA ILE A 152 24.57 30.33 -9.68
C ILE A 152 25.03 29.63 -10.96
N THR A 153 25.19 28.31 -10.90
CA THR A 153 25.63 27.51 -12.04
C THR A 153 24.43 26.92 -12.77
N MET A 154 24.28 27.16 -14.06
CA MET A 154 23.23 26.51 -14.86
C MET A 154 23.57 25.03 -15.06
N ALA A 155 22.61 24.15 -14.84
CA ALA A 155 22.78 22.72 -15.07
C ALA A 155 21.60 22.15 -15.86
N THR A 156 21.90 21.42 -16.94
CA THR A 156 20.87 20.80 -17.78
C THR A 156 20.63 19.36 -17.34
N ALA A 157 19.37 18.98 -17.09
CA ALA A 157 18.98 17.60 -16.86
C ALA A 157 18.99 16.82 -18.18
N VAL A 158 19.80 15.75 -18.21
CA VAL A 158 19.99 14.91 -19.41
C VAL A 158 19.18 13.64 -19.32
N LEU A 159 19.28 12.91 -18.21
CA LEU A 159 18.51 11.70 -17.94
C LEU A 159 17.85 11.85 -16.57
N THR A 160 16.55 11.62 -16.49
CA THR A 160 15.83 11.56 -15.22
C THR A 160 15.09 10.23 -15.14
N VAL A 161 15.27 9.49 -14.05
CA VAL A 161 14.55 8.26 -13.72
C VAL A 161 13.77 8.51 -12.44
N LEU A 162 12.48 8.18 -12.44
CA LEU A 162 11.54 8.60 -11.41
C LEU A 162 10.54 7.48 -11.12
N THR A 163 10.24 7.29 -9.83
CA THR A 163 9.09 6.53 -9.36
C THR A 163 8.23 7.38 -8.42
N HIS A 164 6.92 7.37 -8.64
CA HIS A 164 5.93 8.03 -7.78
C HIS A 164 5.44 7.13 -6.64
N THR A 165 5.90 5.88 -6.59
CA THR A 165 5.55 4.92 -5.55
C THR A 165 6.83 4.34 -4.94
N PRO A 166 7.58 5.12 -4.12
CA PRO A 166 8.84 4.67 -3.56
C PRO A 166 8.69 3.57 -2.50
N ALA A 167 7.51 3.46 -1.86
CA ALA A 167 7.21 2.42 -0.87
C ALA A 167 5.86 1.75 -1.16
N PRO A 168 5.73 0.98 -2.26
CA PRO A 168 4.46 0.39 -2.65
C PRO A 168 4.02 -0.68 -1.65
N ARG A 169 2.74 -0.63 -1.24
CA ARG A 169 2.13 -1.62 -0.34
C ARG A 169 1.16 -2.49 -1.12
N VAL A 170 1.51 -3.75 -1.33
CA VAL A 170 0.69 -4.70 -2.09
C VAL A 170 -0.01 -5.69 -1.16
N ARG A 171 -1.24 -6.08 -1.52
CA ARG A 171 -1.93 -7.14 -0.79
C ARG A 171 -1.37 -8.50 -1.18
N LEU A 172 -1.11 -9.37 -0.22
CA LEU A 172 -0.64 -10.74 -0.46
C LEU A 172 -1.54 -11.47 -1.48
N GLY A 173 -0.91 -12.08 -2.49
CA GLY A 173 -1.55 -12.80 -3.58
C GLY A 173 -2.14 -11.92 -4.68
N ARG A 174 -1.99 -10.60 -4.60
CA ARG A 174 -2.30 -9.66 -5.69
C ARG A 174 -1.05 -9.31 -6.46
N ASP A 175 -1.24 -8.81 -7.67
CA ASP A 175 -0.15 -8.33 -8.50
C ASP A 175 0.34 -6.97 -7.99
N ALA A 176 1.65 -6.76 -8.00
CA ALA A 176 2.25 -5.45 -7.75
C ALA A 176 2.59 -4.78 -9.09
N MET A 177 2.26 -3.50 -9.19
CA MET A 177 2.77 -2.61 -10.22
C MET A 177 3.71 -1.61 -9.55
N LEU A 178 4.99 -1.67 -9.90
CA LEU A 178 6.00 -0.75 -9.41
C LEU A 178 6.20 0.36 -10.45
N ASP A 179 5.74 1.56 -10.13
CA ASP A 179 5.83 2.73 -11.01
C ASP A 179 7.27 3.04 -11.37
N LEU A 180 7.53 3.28 -12.66
CA LEU A 180 8.82 3.75 -13.16
C LEU A 180 8.60 4.52 -14.46
N SER A 181 9.04 5.76 -14.45
CA SER A 181 9.08 6.64 -15.61
C SER A 181 10.49 7.18 -15.77
N PHE A 182 10.86 7.50 -17.00
CA PHE A 182 12.14 8.15 -17.26
C PHE A 182 12.00 9.14 -18.41
N ALA A 183 12.96 10.05 -18.50
CA ALA A 183 12.99 11.06 -19.54
C ALA A 183 14.43 11.34 -19.95
N TYR A 184 14.64 11.57 -21.23
CA TYR A 184 15.95 11.75 -21.82
C TYR A 184 15.97 12.92 -22.79
N MET A 185 16.94 13.82 -22.59
CA MET A 185 17.31 14.86 -23.52
C MET A 185 18.64 14.47 -24.19
N PRO A 186 18.68 14.25 -25.51
CA PRO A 186 19.93 13.96 -26.20
C PRO A 186 20.89 15.16 -26.09
N PRO A 187 22.18 14.93 -25.78
CA PRO A 187 23.17 16.00 -25.82
C PRO A 187 23.25 16.55 -27.24
N THR A 188 22.99 17.85 -27.43
CA THR A 188 23.01 18.50 -28.75
C THR A 188 24.40 18.38 -29.39
N PRO A 189 24.56 17.71 -30.54
CA PRO A 189 25.80 17.76 -31.29
C PRO A 189 25.66 18.90 -32.31
N ALA A 190 26.60 19.84 -32.33
CA ALA A 190 26.70 20.86 -33.37
C ALA A 190 26.92 20.28 -34.79
N ALA A 191 27.03 18.95 -34.93
CA ALA A 191 27.34 18.25 -36.17
C ALA A 191 26.82 16.78 -36.21
N ALA A 192 25.62 16.46 -35.71
CA ALA A 192 25.06 15.10 -35.85
C ALA A 192 24.04 15.02 -36.97
N THR A 193 24.55 14.88 -38.19
CA THR A 193 23.79 14.56 -39.41
C THR A 193 23.61 13.04 -39.62
N SER A 194 23.81 12.18 -38.60
CA SER A 194 23.83 10.72 -38.83
C SER A 194 23.16 9.81 -37.78
N LEU A 195 22.49 10.34 -36.75
CA LEU A 195 21.66 9.48 -35.89
C LEU A 195 20.32 9.22 -36.59
N ALA A 196 19.88 7.97 -36.60
CA ALA A 196 18.54 7.62 -37.10
C ALA A 196 17.50 8.49 -36.37
N PRO A 197 16.50 9.05 -37.07
CA PRO A 197 15.47 9.87 -36.44
C PRO A 197 14.70 9.04 -35.40
N GLY A 198 14.39 9.65 -34.25
CA GLY A 198 13.64 9.03 -33.17
C GLY A 198 14.47 8.67 -31.93
N PRO A 199 13.84 8.09 -30.90
CA PRO A 199 14.47 7.85 -29.61
C PRO A 199 15.52 6.73 -29.68
N PRO A 200 16.63 6.83 -28.92
CA PRO A 200 17.66 5.80 -28.93
C PRO A 200 17.16 4.53 -28.23
N PRO A 201 17.75 3.35 -28.53
CA PRO A 201 17.54 2.18 -27.71
C PRO A 201 17.96 2.43 -26.26
N PHE A 202 17.25 1.81 -25.33
CA PHE A 202 17.57 1.87 -23.90
C PHE A 202 17.55 0.46 -23.30
N GLY A 203 18.22 0.29 -22.17
CA GLY A 203 18.14 -0.90 -21.35
C GLY A 203 17.30 -0.64 -20.11
N LEU A 204 16.50 -1.63 -19.71
CA LEU A 204 15.79 -1.64 -18.44
C LEU A 204 16.29 -2.81 -17.60
N GLU A 205 16.60 -2.56 -16.33
CA GLU A 205 17.04 -3.56 -15.37
C GLU A 205 16.23 -3.44 -14.07
N TRP A 206 15.62 -4.55 -13.64
CA TRP A 206 14.97 -4.66 -12.34
C TRP A 206 15.66 -5.72 -11.49
N ARG A 207 16.08 -5.34 -10.28
CA ARG A 207 16.69 -6.24 -9.31
C ARG A 207 15.98 -6.16 -7.98
N ARG A 208 15.98 -7.27 -7.23
CA ARG A 208 15.63 -7.27 -5.79
C ARG A 208 16.87 -7.52 -4.96
N GLN A 209 17.16 -6.60 -4.04
CA GLN A 209 18.25 -6.73 -3.08
C GLN A 209 17.72 -7.38 -1.80
N HIS A 210 18.31 -8.51 -1.43
CA HIS A 210 18.00 -9.19 -0.18
C HIS A 210 19.30 -9.66 0.48
N LEU A 211 19.53 -9.30 1.74
CA LEU A 211 20.73 -9.66 2.51
C LEU A 211 22.05 -9.33 1.77
N GLY A 212 22.11 -8.15 1.13
CA GLY A 212 23.27 -7.69 0.37
C GLY A 212 23.47 -8.35 -1.01
N LYS A 213 22.62 -9.31 -1.41
CA LYS A 213 22.65 -9.95 -2.73
C LYS A 213 21.54 -9.41 -3.62
N GLY A 214 21.91 -8.76 -4.74
CA GLY A 214 20.97 -8.28 -5.75
C GLY A 214 20.67 -9.35 -6.79
N HIS A 215 19.45 -9.89 -6.80
CA HIS A 215 18.97 -10.86 -7.80
C HIS A 215 18.33 -10.11 -8.96
N LEU A 216 18.77 -10.39 -10.19
CA LEU A 216 18.16 -9.84 -11.39
C LEU A 216 16.79 -10.49 -11.61
N LEU A 217 15.74 -9.68 -11.71
CA LEU A 217 14.37 -10.13 -11.95
C LEU A 217 13.98 -9.98 -13.41
N LEU A 218 14.35 -8.87 -14.04
CA LEU A 218 14.04 -8.59 -15.44
C LEU A 218 15.13 -7.72 -16.05
N ALA A 219 15.48 -8.01 -17.31
CA ALA A 219 16.31 -7.17 -18.14
C ALA A 219 15.74 -7.13 -19.56
N ALA A 220 15.73 -5.95 -20.17
CA ALA A 220 15.24 -5.75 -21.54
C ALA A 220 16.03 -4.64 -22.24
N THR A 221 16.13 -4.71 -23.57
CA THR A 221 16.69 -3.63 -24.40
C THR A 221 15.75 -3.23 -25.54
N PRO A 222 14.64 -2.51 -25.26
CA PRO A 222 13.74 -2.06 -26.33
C PRO A 222 14.47 -1.29 -27.43
N GLY A 223 14.15 -1.58 -28.69
CA GLY A 223 14.83 -1.02 -29.86
C GLY A 223 16.09 -1.79 -30.29
N LEU A 224 16.57 -2.78 -29.51
CA LEU A 224 17.67 -3.66 -29.88
C LEU A 224 17.29 -5.13 -29.75
N ASN A 225 17.53 -5.88 -30.81
CA ASN A 225 17.37 -7.33 -30.76
C ASN A 225 18.56 -8.00 -30.08
N GLY A 226 18.24 -8.93 -29.19
CA GLY A 226 19.10 -10.09 -28.93
C GLY A 226 18.94 -10.67 -27.55
N GLN A 227 19.88 -11.54 -27.17
CA GLN A 227 19.70 -12.41 -26.01
C GLN A 227 19.64 -11.65 -24.69
N MET A 228 18.48 -11.70 -24.04
CA MET A 228 18.25 -11.14 -22.70
C MET A 228 18.30 -12.25 -21.64
N PRO A 229 18.68 -11.92 -20.39
CA PRO A 229 18.47 -12.79 -19.23
C PRO A 229 17.00 -13.20 -19.10
N ALA A 230 16.74 -14.43 -18.67
CA ALA A 230 15.37 -14.91 -18.45
C ALA A 230 14.72 -14.16 -17.28
N ALA A 231 13.51 -13.64 -17.51
CA ALA A 231 12.70 -13.04 -16.46
C ALA A 231 12.39 -14.05 -15.35
N GLN A 232 12.46 -13.59 -14.10
CA GLN A 232 12.19 -14.38 -12.91
C GLN A 232 10.78 -14.11 -12.39
N GLU A 233 10.22 -15.09 -11.66
CA GLU A 233 8.96 -14.91 -10.92
C GLU A 233 7.74 -14.51 -11.78
N GLY A 234 7.80 -14.79 -13.09
CA GLY A 234 6.76 -14.42 -14.05
C GLY A 234 6.64 -12.91 -14.29
N ALA A 235 7.65 -12.13 -13.87
CA ALA A 235 7.61 -10.69 -13.97
C ALA A 235 7.69 -10.20 -15.42
N VAL A 236 7.00 -9.09 -15.70
CA VAL A 236 7.09 -8.38 -16.97
C VAL A 236 7.27 -6.88 -16.72
N ALA A 237 7.65 -6.13 -17.75
CA ALA A 237 7.76 -4.69 -17.66
C ALA A 237 7.14 -4.01 -18.89
N PHE A 238 6.53 -2.86 -18.68
CA PHE A 238 6.04 -1.98 -19.74
C PHE A 238 7.19 -1.05 -20.15
N ALA A 239 8.18 -1.60 -20.84
CA ALA A 239 9.39 -0.90 -21.24
C ALA A 239 9.25 -0.32 -22.66
N ALA A 240 8.93 0.96 -22.78
CA ALA A 240 8.81 1.65 -24.06
C ALA A 240 9.05 3.16 -23.91
N TRP A 241 9.38 3.82 -25.03
CA TRP A 241 9.23 5.27 -25.16
C TRP A 241 7.74 5.62 -25.35
N ASP A 242 7.32 6.77 -24.85
CA ASP A 242 5.93 7.23 -24.93
C ASP A 242 5.59 7.77 -26.34
N ASP A 243 6.59 8.31 -27.03
CA ASP A 243 6.49 8.88 -28.37
C ASP A 243 7.77 8.59 -29.20
N ASP A 244 7.69 8.81 -30.52
CA ASP A 244 8.77 8.63 -31.49
C ASP A 244 9.21 9.95 -32.14
N GLU A 245 9.11 11.08 -31.42
CA GLU A 245 9.42 12.40 -31.97
C GLU A 245 10.86 12.45 -32.54
N PRO A 246 11.11 13.15 -33.67
CA PRO A 246 12.38 13.02 -34.38
C PRO A 246 13.62 13.50 -33.62
N SER A 247 13.49 14.52 -32.77
CA SER A 247 14.61 15.22 -32.15
C SER A 247 14.63 15.21 -30.62
N GLY A 248 13.64 14.58 -29.99
CA GLY A 248 13.45 14.61 -28.54
C GLY A 248 13.17 16.03 -27.99
N PRO A 249 13.15 16.19 -26.65
CA PRO A 249 13.35 15.16 -25.63
C PRO A 249 12.25 14.11 -25.63
N TRP A 250 12.54 12.93 -25.08
CA TRP A 250 11.60 11.81 -25.01
C TRP A 250 11.31 11.45 -23.56
N THR A 251 10.08 10.98 -23.31
CA THR A 251 9.70 10.30 -22.06
C THR A 251 9.44 8.84 -22.33
N GLY A 252 9.64 8.00 -21.32
CA GLY A 252 9.43 6.58 -21.41
C GLY A 252 8.95 5.97 -20.10
N ASN A 253 8.43 4.76 -20.24
CA ASN A 253 7.90 3.96 -19.16
C ASN A 253 8.76 2.70 -18.97
N GLY A 254 8.94 2.29 -17.73
CA GLY A 254 9.60 1.03 -17.37
C GLY A 254 8.93 0.33 -16.20
N THR A 255 7.62 0.58 -16.00
CA THR A 255 6.81 0.00 -14.91
C THR A 255 6.96 -1.51 -14.85
N PHE A 256 7.18 -2.03 -13.65
CA PHE A 256 7.36 -3.46 -13.41
C PHE A 256 6.10 -4.09 -12.85
N TRP A 257 5.69 -5.20 -13.46
CA TRP A 257 4.55 -6.00 -13.01
C TRP A 257 5.04 -7.32 -12.46
N LEU A 258 4.73 -7.55 -11.18
CA LEU A 258 5.06 -8.78 -10.46
C LEU A 258 3.76 -9.50 -10.08
N PRO A 259 3.47 -10.67 -10.66
CA PRO A 259 2.23 -11.38 -10.40
C PRO A 259 2.19 -12.04 -9.02
N ALA A 260 0.99 -12.09 -8.43
CA ALA A 260 0.68 -12.87 -7.23
C ALA A 260 1.72 -12.77 -6.10
N VAL A 261 1.96 -11.56 -5.60
CA VAL A 261 3.06 -11.26 -4.67
C VAL A 261 2.93 -12.04 -3.36
N ARG A 262 4.03 -12.67 -2.95
CA ARG A 262 4.19 -13.44 -1.71
C ARG A 262 5.24 -12.80 -0.79
N PRO A 263 5.24 -13.11 0.52
CA PRO A 263 6.16 -12.51 1.49
C PRO A 263 7.65 -12.60 1.15
N PHE A 264 8.12 -13.70 0.54
CA PHE A 264 9.53 -13.83 0.17
C PHE A 264 9.99 -12.86 -0.94
N GLN A 265 9.05 -12.20 -1.61
CA GLN A 265 9.31 -11.19 -2.64
C GLN A 265 9.37 -9.77 -2.04
N GLU A 266 9.08 -9.60 -0.76
CA GLU A 266 9.18 -8.32 -0.06
C GLU A 266 10.64 -7.82 0.01
N GLY A 267 10.81 -6.50 0.07
CA GLY A 267 12.09 -5.84 0.30
C GLY A 267 12.44 -4.78 -0.73
N THR A 268 13.75 -4.53 -0.87
CA THR A 268 14.26 -3.43 -1.68
C THR A 268 14.41 -3.81 -3.15
N TYR A 269 13.74 -3.05 -4.02
CA TYR A 269 13.82 -3.15 -5.46
C TYR A 269 14.66 -2.01 -6.04
N LEU A 270 15.49 -2.34 -7.02
CA LEU A 270 16.34 -1.40 -7.75
C LEU A 270 15.92 -1.43 -9.20
N ALA A 271 15.58 -0.26 -9.74
CA ALA A 271 15.27 -0.09 -11.15
C ALA A 271 16.34 0.79 -11.78
N THR A 272 17.01 0.27 -12.81
CA THR A 272 18.07 0.98 -13.54
C THR A 272 17.69 1.11 -15.00
N VAL A 273 17.73 2.34 -15.51
CA VAL A 273 17.59 2.64 -16.93
C VAL A 273 18.98 2.91 -17.49
N HIS A 274 19.34 2.15 -18.51
CA HIS A 274 20.62 2.23 -19.22
C HIS A 274 20.42 2.93 -20.55
N LEU A 275 21.23 3.93 -20.82
CA LEU A 275 21.42 4.58 -22.11
C LEU A 275 22.90 4.46 -22.50
N PRO A 276 23.28 4.79 -23.75
CA PRO A 276 24.70 4.76 -24.12
C PRO A 276 25.55 5.61 -23.15
N TYR A 277 26.43 4.94 -22.39
CA TYR A 277 27.31 5.52 -21.36
C TYR A 277 26.62 6.18 -20.14
N LEU A 278 25.29 6.19 -20.08
CA LEU A 278 24.53 6.86 -19.03
C LEU A 278 23.64 5.83 -18.33
N GLN A 279 23.52 5.95 -17.01
CA GLN A 279 22.58 5.13 -16.23
C GLN A 279 21.96 5.95 -15.11
N GLY A 280 20.66 5.75 -14.90
CA GLY A 280 19.93 6.29 -13.75
C GLY A 280 19.31 5.15 -12.96
N GLN A 281 19.39 5.22 -11.63
CA GLN A 281 18.89 4.16 -10.75
C GLN A 281 17.98 4.74 -9.67
N VAL A 282 16.83 4.12 -9.45
CA VAL A 282 15.94 4.44 -8.33
C VAL A 282 15.72 3.22 -7.44
N THR A 283 15.45 3.48 -6.17
CA THR A 283 15.19 2.46 -5.15
C THR A 283 13.73 2.53 -4.71
N LEU A 284 13.10 1.38 -4.58
CA LEU A 284 11.74 1.18 -4.10
C LEU A 284 11.73 0.16 -2.95
N GLU A 285 10.87 0.33 -1.95
CA GLU A 285 10.69 -0.60 -0.84
C GLU A 285 9.30 -1.25 -0.91
N LEU A 286 9.23 -2.43 -1.53
CA LEU A 286 7.96 -3.15 -1.66
C LEU A 286 7.62 -3.80 -0.32
N ALA A 287 6.46 -3.46 0.23
CA ALA A 287 5.91 -4.06 1.44
C ALA A 287 4.65 -4.88 1.14
N VAL A 288 4.52 -6.04 1.78
CA VAL A 288 3.37 -6.94 1.62
C VAL A 288 2.45 -6.82 2.82
N HIS A 289 1.14 -6.83 2.61
CA HIS A 289 0.18 -6.86 3.71
C HIS A 289 -1.03 -7.74 3.41
N LYS A 290 -1.65 -8.29 4.45
CA LYS A 290 -2.92 -9.02 4.37
C LYS A 290 -3.75 -8.74 5.63
N PRO A 291 -4.98 -8.21 5.50
CA PRO A 291 -5.83 -7.96 6.67
C PRO A 291 -6.34 -9.27 7.28
N PRO A 292 -6.34 -9.39 8.63
CA PRO A 292 -6.85 -10.57 9.29
C PRO A 292 -8.36 -10.74 9.10
N THR A 293 -8.77 -11.99 8.99
CA THR A 293 -10.15 -12.41 9.17
C THR A 293 -10.35 -12.77 10.64
N VAL A 294 -11.19 -12.00 11.33
CA VAL A 294 -11.45 -12.17 12.77
C VAL A 294 -12.80 -12.86 12.93
N SER A 295 -12.83 -13.95 13.71
CA SER A 295 -14.06 -14.66 14.05
C SER A 295 -14.02 -15.17 15.48
N LEU A 296 -15.17 -15.31 16.11
CA LEU A 296 -15.29 -15.75 17.50
C LEU A 296 -15.98 -17.11 17.58
N LYS A 297 -15.56 -17.94 18.54
CA LYS A 297 -16.18 -19.22 18.87
C LYS A 297 -16.28 -19.39 20.40
N PRO A 298 -17.41 -19.86 20.95
CA PRO A 298 -18.70 -20.06 20.29
C PRO A 298 -19.35 -18.74 19.85
N ALA A 299 -20.20 -18.78 18.82
CA ALA A 299 -21.00 -17.65 18.33
C ALA A 299 -22.33 -18.20 17.75
N PRO A 300 -23.45 -17.44 17.77
CA PRO A 300 -23.58 -16.02 18.12
C PRO A 300 -23.88 -15.74 19.59
N VAL A 301 -24.15 -16.77 20.40
CA VAL A 301 -24.55 -16.64 21.81
C VAL A 301 -23.77 -17.60 22.69
N VAL A 302 -23.43 -17.16 23.91
CA VAL A 302 -22.93 -17.99 25.01
C VAL A 302 -23.83 -17.85 26.23
N TRP A 303 -23.97 -18.94 26.97
CA TRP A 303 -24.86 -19.03 28.12
C TRP A 303 -24.08 -19.36 29.39
N ALA A 304 -24.51 -18.82 30.52
CA ALA A 304 -24.00 -19.18 31.85
C ALA A 304 -25.06 -18.93 32.92
N ALA A 305 -25.06 -19.74 33.98
CA ALA A 305 -25.87 -19.46 35.15
C ALA A 305 -25.27 -18.30 35.97
N PRO A 306 -26.07 -17.55 36.76
CA PRO A 306 -25.54 -16.58 37.70
C PRO A 306 -24.51 -17.22 38.65
N GLY A 307 -23.32 -16.64 38.75
CA GLY A 307 -22.21 -17.17 39.55
C GLY A 307 -21.36 -18.25 38.86
N GLU A 308 -21.69 -18.63 37.63
CA GLU A 308 -20.90 -19.55 36.81
C GLU A 308 -20.11 -18.78 35.73
N ALA A 309 -18.96 -19.34 35.34
CA ALA A 309 -18.17 -18.80 34.24
C ALA A 309 -18.71 -19.30 32.88
N PRO A 310 -18.88 -18.42 31.88
CA PRO A 310 -19.15 -18.82 30.51
C PRO A 310 -18.07 -19.75 29.93
N PRO A 311 -18.38 -20.50 28.86
CA PRO A 311 -17.37 -21.32 28.17
C PRO A 311 -16.20 -20.45 27.67
N GLU A 312 -15.05 -21.10 27.49
CA GLU A 312 -13.87 -20.45 26.93
C GLU A 312 -14.17 -19.88 25.54
N LEU A 313 -13.85 -18.59 25.37
CA LEU A 313 -13.99 -17.88 24.12
C LEU A 313 -12.69 -17.98 23.33
N LEU A 314 -12.82 -18.34 22.06
CA LEU A 314 -11.72 -18.50 21.13
C LEU A 314 -11.90 -17.52 19.96
N CYS A 315 -11.01 -16.54 19.89
CA CYS A 315 -10.93 -15.59 18.80
C CYS A 315 -9.91 -16.07 17.77
N LEU A 316 -10.40 -16.44 16.59
CA LEU A 316 -9.60 -16.86 15.45
C LEU A 316 -9.19 -15.64 14.64
N VAL A 317 -7.88 -15.38 14.57
CA VAL A 317 -7.27 -14.34 13.75
C VAL A 317 -6.57 -15.03 12.57
N SER A 318 -7.28 -15.13 11.46
CA SER A 318 -6.89 -15.97 10.33
C SER A 318 -6.31 -15.17 9.16
N HIS A 319 -5.30 -15.75 8.52
CA HIS A 319 -4.68 -15.32 7.27
C HIS A 319 -4.30 -13.83 7.20
N PHE A 320 -3.36 -13.41 8.04
CA PHE A 320 -2.84 -12.04 8.05
C PHE A 320 -1.32 -11.98 7.81
N TYR A 321 -0.83 -10.79 7.47
CA TYR A 321 0.59 -10.49 7.28
C TYR A 321 0.80 -8.95 7.34
N PRO A 322 1.87 -8.43 7.95
CA PRO A 322 2.98 -9.13 8.62
C PRO A 322 2.57 -9.82 9.94
N SER A 323 3.48 -10.58 10.56
CA SER A 323 3.25 -11.19 11.89
C SER A 323 3.41 -10.21 13.05
N GLU A 324 4.24 -9.19 12.84
CA GLU A 324 4.58 -8.17 13.84
C GLU A 324 3.41 -7.20 14.08
N ASP A 325 3.44 -6.52 15.23
CA ASP A 325 2.50 -5.46 15.61
C ASP A 325 1.01 -5.87 15.58
N LEU A 326 0.73 -7.16 15.80
CA LEU A 326 -0.62 -7.65 16.03
C LEU A 326 -0.94 -7.63 17.53
N GLU A 327 -2.00 -6.93 17.89
CA GLU A 327 -2.52 -6.92 19.26
C GLU A 327 -3.96 -7.44 19.29
N VAL A 328 -4.28 -8.19 20.35
CA VAL A 328 -5.62 -8.72 20.58
C VAL A 328 -6.11 -8.27 21.96
N GLU A 329 -7.21 -7.56 21.97
CA GLU A 329 -7.86 -7.03 23.16
C GLU A 329 -9.23 -7.68 23.35
N TRP A 330 -9.60 -7.91 24.61
CA TRP A 330 -10.91 -8.42 24.99
C TRP A 330 -11.73 -7.34 25.68
N GLU A 331 -12.89 -7.04 25.12
CA GLU A 331 -13.82 -6.02 25.58
C GLU A 331 -15.18 -6.64 25.93
N LEU A 332 -15.84 -6.15 26.98
CA LEU A 332 -17.26 -6.39 27.23
C LEU A 332 -18.01 -5.11 26.90
N ARG A 333 -18.92 -5.21 25.94
CA ARG A 333 -19.74 -4.10 25.44
C ARG A 333 -21.17 -4.27 25.91
N GLY A 334 -21.75 -3.22 26.46
CA GLY A 334 -23.09 -3.30 27.02
C GLY A 334 -23.13 -3.86 28.44
N GLY A 335 -24.11 -3.40 29.20
CA GLY A 335 -24.24 -3.49 30.66
C GLY A 335 -24.84 -2.19 31.21
N ALA A 336 -25.11 -2.13 32.51
CA ALA A 336 -25.81 -1.01 33.17
C ALA A 336 -25.20 0.40 32.91
N GLU A 337 -23.90 0.48 32.57
CA GLU A 337 -23.18 1.74 32.35
C GLU A 337 -22.86 2.09 30.87
N GLY A 338 -23.36 1.32 29.89
CA GLY A 338 -23.34 1.71 28.47
C GLY A 338 -21.95 1.87 27.78
N GLY A 339 -20.85 1.50 28.44
CA GLY A 339 -19.48 1.59 27.91
C GLY A 339 -18.89 0.27 27.37
N SER A 340 -17.71 0.37 26.74
CA SER A 340 -16.81 -0.78 26.49
C SER A 340 -15.82 -0.87 27.65
N ARG A 341 -15.73 -2.02 28.31
CA ARG A 341 -14.77 -2.26 29.40
C ARG A 341 -13.85 -3.42 29.06
N LYS A 342 -12.61 -3.38 29.55
CA LYS A 342 -11.68 -4.51 29.43
C LYS A 342 -12.24 -5.71 30.20
N VAL A 343 -12.22 -6.89 29.57
CA VAL A 343 -12.71 -8.13 30.19
C VAL A 343 -11.70 -8.60 31.23
N GLY A 344 -12.19 -8.96 32.43
CA GLY A 344 -11.38 -9.67 33.43
C GLY A 344 -11.18 -11.14 33.08
N GLY A 345 -10.42 -11.89 33.88
CA GLY A 345 -10.18 -13.32 33.65
C GLY A 345 -8.82 -13.63 33.01
N GLN A 346 -8.66 -14.86 32.54
CA GLN A 346 -7.39 -15.34 31.97
C GLN A 346 -7.43 -15.27 30.45
N SER A 347 -6.45 -14.61 29.83
CA SER A 347 -6.29 -14.55 28.38
C SER A 347 -4.88 -14.94 27.95
N TRP A 348 -4.77 -15.70 26.87
CA TRP A 348 -3.48 -16.10 26.30
C TRP A 348 -3.57 -16.22 24.78
N LEU A 349 -2.41 -16.21 24.11
CA LEU A 349 -2.30 -16.36 22.66
C LEU A 349 -1.71 -17.72 22.32
N SER A 350 -2.17 -18.32 21.23
CA SER A 350 -1.52 -19.49 20.65
C SER A 350 -0.23 -19.10 19.93
N ALA A 351 0.64 -20.08 19.69
CA ALA A 351 1.74 -19.90 18.73
C ALA A 351 1.22 -19.57 17.33
N LEU A 352 2.07 -18.91 16.53
CA LEU A 352 1.78 -18.61 15.12
C LEU A 352 1.70 -19.90 14.30
N ARG A 353 0.67 -20.00 13.47
CA ARG A 353 0.52 -21.00 12.42
C ARG A 353 0.86 -20.39 11.07
N HIS A 354 1.84 -20.95 10.39
CA HIS A 354 2.26 -20.52 9.05
C HIS A 354 1.48 -21.26 7.97
N HIS A 355 1.09 -20.52 6.93
CA HIS A 355 0.41 -21.06 5.76
C HIS A 355 1.34 -21.11 4.55
N SER A 356 1.01 -21.92 3.56
CA SER A 356 1.79 -22.07 2.31
C SER A 356 1.80 -20.81 1.44
N ASP A 357 0.79 -19.95 1.58
CA ASP A 357 0.74 -18.63 0.93
C ASP A 357 1.66 -17.60 1.61
N GLY A 358 2.32 -17.97 2.72
CA GLY A 358 3.18 -17.12 3.52
C GLY A 358 2.44 -16.29 4.56
N SER A 359 1.10 -16.30 4.58
CA SER A 359 0.33 -15.66 5.65
C SER A 359 0.44 -16.45 6.95
N VAL A 360 0.10 -15.80 8.07
CA VAL A 360 0.09 -16.41 9.39
C VAL A 360 -1.29 -16.36 10.02
N SER A 361 -1.50 -17.15 11.07
CA SER A 361 -2.71 -17.13 11.88
C SER A 361 -2.39 -17.43 13.33
N LEU A 362 -3.18 -16.90 14.24
CA LEU A 362 -3.18 -17.29 15.64
C LEU A 362 -4.60 -17.36 16.18
N SER A 363 -4.71 -17.93 17.36
CA SER A 363 -5.93 -17.97 18.15
C SER A 363 -5.66 -17.24 19.47
N ALA A 364 -6.54 -16.32 19.84
CA ALA A 364 -6.57 -15.75 21.18
C ALA A 364 -7.64 -16.45 22.00
N HIS A 365 -7.29 -16.82 23.22
CA HIS A 365 -8.16 -17.53 24.15
C HIS A 365 -8.52 -16.62 25.31
N LEU A 366 -9.76 -16.69 25.76
CA LEU A 366 -10.25 -16.01 26.94
C LEU A 366 -11.10 -16.97 27.76
N ARG A 367 -10.74 -17.12 29.02
CA ARG A 367 -11.58 -17.75 30.04
C ARG A 367 -12.26 -16.65 30.86
N PRO A 368 -13.55 -16.35 30.59
CA PRO A 368 -14.23 -15.24 31.25
C PRO A 368 -14.47 -15.53 32.74
N PRO A 369 -14.59 -14.50 33.58
CA PRO A 369 -14.93 -14.67 34.99
C PRO A 369 -16.42 -15.06 35.15
N PRO A 370 -16.82 -15.50 36.36
CA PRO A 370 -18.21 -15.74 36.69
C PRO A 370 -19.11 -14.52 36.43
N VAL A 371 -20.30 -14.74 35.88
CA VAL A 371 -21.22 -13.66 35.46
C VAL A 371 -22.31 -13.36 36.47
N SER A 372 -22.76 -12.11 36.51
CA SER A 372 -23.92 -11.67 37.31
C SER A 372 -25.15 -11.46 36.43
N ALA A 373 -26.34 -11.41 37.04
CA ALA A 373 -27.60 -11.17 36.36
C ALA A 373 -27.62 -9.87 35.52
N GLU A 374 -26.91 -8.83 35.97
CA GLU A 374 -26.81 -7.52 35.32
C GLU A 374 -26.06 -7.55 33.97
N GLN A 375 -25.32 -8.64 33.70
CA GLN A 375 -24.53 -8.81 32.48
C GLN A 375 -25.31 -9.54 31.37
N HIS A 376 -26.58 -9.87 31.61
CA HIS A 376 -27.47 -10.42 30.60
C HIS A 376 -27.62 -9.45 29.41
N GLY A 377 -27.43 -9.96 28.20
CA GLY A 377 -27.44 -9.17 26.96
C GLY A 377 -26.14 -8.40 26.68
N ALA A 378 -25.13 -8.50 27.56
CA ALA A 378 -23.81 -7.94 27.27
C ALA A 378 -23.10 -8.71 26.15
N ARG A 379 -22.18 -8.05 25.44
CA ARG A 379 -21.47 -8.62 24.29
C ARG A 379 -19.99 -8.70 24.56
N TYR A 380 -19.43 -9.91 24.56
CA TYR A 380 -17.99 -10.09 24.55
C TYR A 380 -17.47 -9.79 23.14
N ALA A 381 -16.45 -8.96 23.04
CA ALA A 381 -15.83 -8.56 21.80
C ALA A 381 -14.33 -8.85 21.83
N CYS A 382 -13.84 -9.58 20.83
CA CYS A 382 -12.41 -9.69 20.54
C CYS A 382 -12.04 -8.61 19.54
N ARG A 383 -11.24 -7.62 19.94
CA ARG A 383 -10.76 -6.53 19.11
C ARG A 383 -9.32 -6.80 18.69
N VAL A 384 -9.08 -6.76 17.40
CA VAL A 384 -7.77 -7.02 16.80
C VAL A 384 -7.24 -5.73 16.17
N LEU A 385 -6.04 -5.34 16.57
CA LEU A 385 -5.28 -4.23 16.01
C LEU A 385 -4.15 -4.82 15.17
N HIS A 386 -3.93 -4.24 13.98
CA HIS A 386 -2.93 -4.70 13.03
C HIS A 386 -2.60 -3.58 12.03
N PRO A 387 -1.36 -3.44 11.53
CA PRO A 387 -0.96 -2.37 10.60
C PRO A 387 -1.74 -2.32 9.27
N SER A 388 -2.41 -3.41 8.90
CA SER A 388 -3.25 -3.47 7.70
C SER A 388 -4.76 -3.21 7.97
N LEU A 389 -5.13 -2.92 9.22
CA LEU A 389 -6.47 -2.51 9.62
C LEU A 389 -6.52 -1.00 9.91
N PRO A 390 -7.72 -0.39 9.92
CA PRO A 390 -7.91 0.96 10.44
C PRO A 390 -7.50 1.06 11.92
N ALA A 391 -7.26 2.28 12.42
CA ALA A 391 -6.88 2.52 13.82
C ALA A 391 -7.92 2.00 14.85
N SER A 392 -9.19 1.87 14.46
CA SER A 392 -10.23 1.24 15.31
C SER A 392 -10.05 -0.28 15.46
N GLY A 393 -9.23 -0.91 14.62
CA GLY A 393 -9.11 -2.35 14.53
C GLY A 393 -10.33 -3.02 13.90
N ARG A 394 -10.40 -4.33 14.08
CA ARG A 394 -11.54 -5.19 13.69
C ARG A 394 -12.00 -5.99 14.90
N SER A 395 -13.31 -6.00 15.15
CA SER A 395 -13.88 -6.75 16.27
C SER A 395 -14.80 -7.88 15.80
N ALA A 396 -14.82 -8.98 16.55
CA ALA A 396 -15.86 -10.01 16.47
C ALA A 396 -16.56 -10.11 17.84
N GLU A 397 -17.88 -10.24 17.84
CA GLU A 397 -18.72 -10.16 19.05
C GLU A 397 -19.54 -11.44 19.26
N VAL A 398 -19.85 -11.75 20.53
CA VAL A 398 -20.80 -12.78 20.94
C VAL A 398 -21.66 -12.26 22.09
N THR A 399 -22.96 -12.56 22.07
CA THR A 399 -23.90 -12.14 23.12
C THR A 399 -23.87 -13.11 24.29
N LEU A 400 -23.82 -12.59 25.51
CA LEU A 400 -23.95 -13.34 26.76
C LEU A 400 -25.42 -13.36 27.19
N GLU A 401 -25.94 -14.57 27.37
CA GLU A 401 -27.28 -14.80 27.91
C GLU A 401 -27.18 -15.48 29.27
N VAL A 402 -27.60 -14.78 30.31
CA VAL A 402 -27.59 -15.32 31.68
C VAL A 402 -28.89 -16.08 31.93
N ALA A 403 -28.78 -17.35 32.34
CA ALA A 403 -29.92 -18.22 32.58
C ALA A 403 -30.82 -17.68 33.73
N GLY A 404 -32.14 -17.88 33.59
CA GLY A 404 -33.13 -17.48 34.61
C GLY A 404 -33.65 -16.05 34.49
N LEU A 405 -33.22 -15.28 33.48
CA LEU A 405 -33.69 -13.91 33.22
C LEU A 405 -34.54 -13.79 31.95
N SER A 406 -34.46 -14.77 31.04
CA SER A 406 -35.36 -14.85 29.90
C SER A 406 -36.76 -15.24 30.40
N GLY A 407 -37.70 -14.29 30.37
CA GLY A 407 -39.12 -14.58 30.58
C GLY A 407 -39.65 -15.54 29.52
N PRO A 408 -40.83 -16.16 29.73
CA PRO A 408 -41.40 -17.10 28.76
C PRO A 408 -41.50 -16.43 27.39
N SER A 409 -40.98 -17.10 26.36
CA SER A 409 -41.13 -16.65 24.99
C SER A 409 -42.61 -16.52 24.62
N LEU A 410 -42.94 -15.68 23.63
CA LEU A 410 -44.27 -15.68 23.01
C LEU A 410 -44.65 -17.10 22.55
N GLU A 411 -43.67 -17.85 22.08
CA GLU A 411 -43.82 -19.23 21.64
C GLU A 411 -44.10 -20.19 22.81
N ASP A 412 -43.42 -20.01 23.94
CA ASP A 412 -43.69 -20.76 25.18
C ASP A 412 -45.08 -20.46 25.72
N SER A 413 -45.50 -19.20 25.64
CA SER A 413 -46.82 -18.75 26.07
C SER A 413 -47.92 -19.36 25.19
N VAL A 414 -47.71 -19.40 23.86
CA VAL A 414 -48.61 -20.06 22.92
C VAL A 414 -48.64 -21.57 23.18
N GLY A 415 -47.50 -22.21 23.44
CA GLY A 415 -47.41 -23.64 23.78
C GLY A 415 -48.14 -23.98 25.09
N LEU A 416 -48.00 -23.16 26.12
CA LEU A 416 -48.72 -23.29 27.38
C LEU A 416 -50.23 -23.12 27.19
N PHE A 417 -50.64 -22.18 26.34
CA PHE A 417 -52.04 -21.97 26.02
C PHE A 417 -52.63 -23.18 25.28
N LEU A 418 -51.95 -23.66 24.23
CA LEU A 418 -52.41 -24.81 23.43
C LEU A 418 -52.48 -26.09 24.26
N SER A 419 -51.50 -26.35 25.11
CA SER A 419 -51.50 -27.51 26.01
C SER A 419 -52.61 -27.44 27.05
N ALA A 420 -52.90 -26.26 27.62
CA ALA A 420 -54.03 -26.05 28.52
C ALA A 420 -55.38 -26.32 27.82
N PHE A 421 -55.57 -25.81 26.59
CA PHE A 421 -56.79 -26.06 25.81
C PHE A 421 -56.96 -27.55 25.46
N PHE A 422 -55.87 -28.24 25.10
CA PHE A 422 -55.90 -29.66 24.82
C PHE A 422 -56.25 -30.49 26.06
N LEU A 423 -55.66 -30.17 27.21
CA LEU A 423 -55.97 -30.81 28.49
C LEU A 423 -57.42 -30.56 28.92
N LEU A 424 -57.93 -29.33 28.78
CA LEU A 424 -59.34 -29.01 29.05
C LEU A 424 -60.28 -29.77 28.11
N GLY A 425 -59.92 -29.89 26.83
CA GLY A 425 -60.65 -30.71 25.86
C GLY A 425 -60.71 -32.18 26.27
N LEU A 426 -59.57 -32.77 26.66
CA LEU A 426 -59.48 -34.14 27.14
C LEU A 426 -60.29 -34.36 28.43
N ILE A 427 -60.21 -33.46 29.41
CA ILE A 427 -60.95 -33.55 30.66
C ILE A 427 -62.46 -33.48 30.40
N LYS A 428 -62.92 -32.60 29.51
CA LYS A 428 -64.35 -32.54 29.12
C LYS A 428 -64.79 -33.79 28.38
N ALA A 429 -63.99 -34.32 27.46
CA ALA A 429 -64.32 -35.57 26.77
C ALA A 429 -64.41 -36.75 27.74
N LEU A 430 -63.45 -36.89 28.65
CA LEU A 430 -63.46 -37.92 29.70
C LEU A 430 -64.64 -37.76 30.65
N GLY A 431 -64.97 -36.53 31.04
CA GLY A 431 -66.14 -36.22 31.87
C GLY A 431 -67.46 -36.55 31.16
N TRP A 432 -67.56 -36.28 29.86
CA TRP A 432 -68.75 -36.64 29.07
C TRP A 432 -68.88 -38.15 28.88
N VAL A 433 -67.78 -38.85 28.62
CA VAL A 433 -67.75 -40.33 28.54
C VAL A 433 -68.12 -40.96 29.90
N ALA A 434 -67.66 -40.39 31.01
CA ALA A 434 -68.04 -40.83 32.36
C ALA A 434 -69.53 -40.59 32.66
N ALA A 435 -70.07 -39.42 32.28
CA ALA A 435 -71.49 -39.09 32.43
C ALA A 435 -72.37 -40.02 31.58
N CYS A 436 -72.00 -40.27 30.31
CA CYS A 436 -72.69 -41.23 29.44
C CYS A 436 -72.67 -42.67 29.98
N ARG A 437 -71.63 -43.05 30.74
CA ARG A 437 -71.58 -44.35 31.44
C ARG A 437 -72.47 -44.41 32.68
N SER A 438 -72.76 -43.27 33.33
CA SER A 438 -73.59 -43.20 34.53
C SER A 438 -75.08 -43.11 34.22
N THR A 439 -75.47 -42.52 33.09
CA THR A 439 -76.86 -42.58 32.56
C THR A 439 -77.04 -43.81 31.67
N ARG A 440 -77.08 -44.99 32.27
CA ARG A 440 -77.69 -46.18 31.66
C ARG A 440 -78.95 -46.52 32.48
N PRO A 441 -80.16 -46.15 32.03
CA PRO A 441 -81.39 -46.52 32.71
C PRO A 441 -81.61 -48.03 32.57
N GLY A 442 -81.92 -48.68 33.69
CA GLY A 442 -82.40 -50.07 33.72
C GLY A 442 -83.88 -50.18 33.34
N SER A 443 -84.34 -51.44 33.27
CA SER A 443 -85.69 -51.97 32.94
C SER A 443 -85.81 -52.45 31.48
N GLU A 444 -86.26 -53.67 31.13
CA GLU A 444 -87.18 -54.60 31.80
C GLU A 444 -86.80 -56.09 31.64
N GLU A 445 -87.21 -56.84 32.66
CA GLU A 445 -87.42 -58.28 32.72
C GLU A 445 -88.78 -58.66 32.08
N LYS A 446 -88.82 -59.66 31.19
CA LYS A 446 -90.01 -60.52 31.01
C LYS A 446 -89.71 -61.84 30.29
N LYS A 447 -90.12 -62.92 30.98
CA LYS A 447 -90.38 -64.32 30.53
C LYS A 447 -90.78 -64.45 29.04
N THR A 448 -90.54 -65.55 28.34
CA THR A 448 -91.30 -66.82 28.45
C THR A 448 -90.70 -67.88 27.50
N GLN A 449 -90.76 -69.13 27.97
CA GLN A 449 -90.80 -70.44 27.28
C GLN A 449 -89.60 -70.96 26.48
#